data_AF-A0A938CEY0-F1
#
_entry.id   AF-A0A938CEY0-F1
#
_cell.length_a   1.000
_cell.length_b   1.000
_cell.length_c   1.000
_cell.angle_alpha   90.00
_cell.angle_beta   90.00
_cell.angle_gamma   90.00
#
_symmetry.space_group_name_H-M   'P 1'
#
loop_
_entity.id
_entity.type
_entity.pdbx_description
1 polymer ?
#
loop_
_entity_poly.entity_id
_entity_poly.type
_entity_poly.pdbx_seq_one_letter_code
_entity_poly.pdbx_strand_id
1 'polypeptide(L)'
;MAVIIGTNDVDFVAPPGFPDVPGFKKSTNSADEIITFGGTDNICAADGNDKVIAGGGSDIVDGGLGNDTIFGDDLVEGPDDGDDQIQGGGGNDTIFAGGGND
;
A
#
# COMPACT_ATOMS: atom_id res chain seq x y z
N MET A 1 12.75 -3.46 6.38
CA MET A 1 12.54 -4.74 5.69
C MET A 1 11.81 -5.72 6.56
N ALA A 2 10.53 -5.41 6.72
CA ALA A 2 9.44 -6.31 6.95
C ALA A 2 8.85 -6.76 5.61
N VAL A 3 8.15 -7.89 5.65
CA VAL A 3 7.25 -8.32 4.59
C VAL A 3 5.86 -8.40 5.23
N ILE A 4 4.91 -7.69 4.65
CA ILE A 4 3.55 -7.52 5.16
C ILE A 4 2.60 -8.14 4.15
N ILE A 5 1.85 -9.15 4.59
CA ILE A 5 0.94 -9.90 3.71
C ILE A 5 -0.50 -9.74 4.15
N GLY A 6 -1.29 -9.44 3.14
CA GLY A 6 -2.70 -9.11 3.04
C GLY A 6 -3.71 -10.19 3.34
N THR A 7 -4.97 -9.81 3.28
CA THR A 7 -6.12 -10.68 3.06
C THR A 7 -7.02 -10.07 1.99
N ASN A 8 -7.92 -10.84 1.38
CA ASN A 8 -8.89 -10.30 0.41
C ASN A 8 -10.04 -9.48 1.07
N ASP A 9 -9.83 -9.04 2.31
CA ASP A 9 -10.74 -8.22 3.10
C ASP A 9 -9.98 -6.94 3.47
N VAL A 10 -10.70 -5.90 3.89
CA VAL A 10 -10.13 -4.61 4.31
C VAL A 10 -8.95 -4.80 5.28
N ASP A 11 -7.78 -4.35 4.84
CA ASP A 11 -6.54 -4.32 5.61
C ASP A 11 -6.18 -2.90 6.06
N PHE A 12 -5.45 -2.84 7.17
CA PHE A 12 -4.83 -1.61 7.63
C PHE A 12 -3.35 -1.84 7.91
N VAL A 13 -2.49 -1.08 7.23
CA VAL A 13 -1.03 -1.08 7.44
C VAL A 13 -0.63 0.27 8.03
N ALA A 14 -0.25 0.24 9.30
CA ALA A 14 0.07 1.43 10.08
C ALA A 14 1.57 1.76 10.07
N PRO A 15 1.95 3.05 10.15
CA PRO A 15 3.34 3.44 10.24
C PRO A 15 3.97 3.10 11.60
N PRO A 16 5.31 3.16 11.71
CA PRO A 16 6.02 3.07 12.97
C PRO A 16 5.52 4.08 14.01
N GLY A 17 5.43 3.64 15.27
CA GLY A 17 4.93 4.47 16.37
C GLY A 17 3.40 4.53 16.50
N PHE A 18 2.64 3.99 15.53
CA PHE A 18 1.20 3.82 15.69
C PHE A 18 0.90 2.80 16.82
N PRO A 19 -0.12 3.04 17.68
CA PRO A 19 -0.50 2.11 18.73
C PRO A 19 -0.82 0.71 18.20
N ASP A 20 -0.42 -0.32 18.93
CA ASP A 20 -0.74 -1.69 18.55
C ASP A 20 -2.24 -1.93 18.76
N VAL A 21 -2.97 -2.03 17.65
CA VAL A 21 -4.40 -2.37 17.63
C VAL A 21 -4.58 -3.74 16.97
N PRO A 22 -5.45 -4.61 17.52
CA PRO A 22 -5.69 -5.93 16.92
C PRO A 22 -6.18 -5.81 15.47
N GLY A 23 -5.57 -6.58 14.58
CA GLY A 23 -5.92 -6.61 13.15
C GLY A 23 -5.13 -5.63 12.28
N PHE A 24 -4.37 -4.69 12.87
CA PHE A 24 -3.50 -3.82 12.08
C PHE A 24 -2.15 -4.48 11.87
N LYS A 25 -1.62 -4.31 10.66
CA LYS A 25 -0.24 -4.63 10.29
C LYS A 25 0.60 -3.37 10.47
N LYS A 26 1.92 -3.51 10.52
CA LYS A 26 2.82 -2.40 10.84
C LYS A 26 4.04 -2.41 9.92
N SER A 27 4.24 -1.31 9.19
CA SER A 27 5.45 -1.03 8.42
C SER A 27 6.59 -0.58 9.35
N THR A 28 7.77 -0.40 8.77
CA THR A 28 9.02 -0.01 9.42
C THR A 28 9.60 1.25 8.77
N ASN A 29 10.56 1.91 9.41
CA ASN A 29 11.28 3.04 8.80
C ASN A 29 12.43 2.53 7.90
N SER A 30 12.19 1.48 7.15
CA SER A 30 13.16 0.84 6.27
C SER A 30 12.40 0.17 5.14
N ALA A 31 13.02 0.04 3.97
CA ALA A 31 12.44 -0.64 2.80
C ALA A 31 11.64 -1.90 3.16
N ASP A 32 10.35 -1.92 2.83
CA ASP A 32 9.38 -2.95 3.13
C ASP A 32 8.70 -3.45 1.85
N GLU A 33 8.15 -4.67 1.92
CA GLU A 33 7.28 -5.22 0.88
C GLU A 33 5.89 -5.43 1.47
N ILE A 34 4.89 -4.77 0.90
CA ILE A 34 3.50 -4.73 1.37
C ILE A 34 2.61 -5.22 0.25
N ILE A 35 1.79 -6.22 0.54
CA ILE A 35 0.85 -6.80 -0.42
C ILE A 35 -0.48 -7.00 0.30
N THR A 36 -1.57 -6.30 -0.06
CA THR A 36 -2.88 -6.45 0.61
C THR A 36 -3.93 -7.26 -0.16
N PHE A 37 -3.66 -7.62 -1.42
CA PHE A 37 -4.49 -8.48 -2.30
C PHE A 37 -5.82 -7.88 -2.73
N GLY A 38 -6.72 -7.53 -1.82
CA GLY A 38 -7.92 -6.81 -2.23
C GLY A 38 -8.82 -6.44 -1.08
N GLY A 39 -9.75 -5.52 -1.32
CA GLY A 39 -10.52 -4.92 -0.25
C GLY A 39 -10.68 -3.42 -0.48
N THR A 40 -10.51 -2.64 0.58
CA THR A 40 -10.52 -1.18 0.52
C THR A 40 -9.57 -0.77 1.60
N ASP A 41 -8.30 -0.82 1.25
CA ASP A 41 -7.20 -0.92 2.17
C ASP A 41 -6.67 0.46 2.54
N ASN A 42 -6.12 0.55 3.74
CA ASN A 42 -5.51 1.79 4.22
C ASN A 42 -4.05 1.48 4.53
N ILE A 43 -3.16 1.94 3.65
CA ILE A 43 -1.75 1.56 3.65
C ILE A 43 -0.89 2.79 3.88
N CYS A 44 -0.01 2.72 4.87
CA CYS A 44 1.08 3.67 5.07
C CYS A 44 2.41 2.92 5.13
N ALA A 45 3.23 3.07 4.09
CA ALA A 45 4.52 2.39 3.95
C ALA A 45 5.62 3.00 4.84
N ALA A 46 5.47 4.28 5.20
CA ALA A 46 6.36 5.05 6.08
C ALA A 46 7.70 5.43 5.44
N ASP A 47 8.81 5.47 6.20
CA ASP A 47 10.11 5.78 5.61
C ASP A 47 10.71 4.51 5.01
N GLY A 48 11.28 4.56 3.82
CA GLY A 48 11.81 3.36 3.16
C GLY A 48 11.94 3.54 1.66
N ASN A 49 12.49 2.55 0.96
CA ASN A 49 12.23 2.44 -0.47
C ASN A 49 11.32 1.23 -0.58
N ASP A 50 10.02 1.47 -0.52
CA ASP A 50 9.02 0.46 -0.28
C ASP A 50 8.45 -0.07 -1.58
N LYS A 51 7.94 -1.29 -1.52
CA LYS A 51 7.17 -1.89 -2.61
C LYS A 51 5.79 -2.20 -2.09
N VAL A 52 4.78 -1.56 -2.67
CA VAL A 52 3.37 -1.72 -2.29
C VAL A 52 2.59 -2.29 -3.46
N ILE A 53 1.76 -3.29 -3.20
CA ILE A 53 0.71 -3.80 -4.10
C ILE A 53 -0.57 -3.82 -3.26
N ALA A 54 -1.46 -2.85 -3.43
CA ALA A 54 -2.68 -2.79 -2.64
C ALA A 54 -3.70 -3.86 -3.11
N GLY A 55 -3.71 -4.13 -4.41
CA GLY A 55 -4.50 -5.22 -4.98
C GLY A 55 -5.90 -4.73 -5.35
N GLY A 56 -6.84 -5.63 -5.66
CA GLY A 56 -8.13 -5.20 -6.19
C GLY A 56 -8.99 -4.44 -5.17
N GLY A 57 -9.52 -3.29 -5.55
CA GLY A 57 -10.48 -2.52 -4.77
C GLY A 57 -10.10 -1.04 -4.72
N SER A 58 -10.87 -0.25 -3.97
CA SER A 58 -10.59 1.19 -3.87
C SER A 58 -9.71 1.46 -2.67
N ASP A 59 -8.42 1.67 -2.89
CA ASP A 59 -7.42 1.72 -1.84
C ASP A 59 -6.93 3.14 -1.53
N ILE A 60 -6.40 3.30 -0.32
CA ILE A 60 -5.71 4.52 0.11
C ILE A 60 -4.28 4.14 0.46
N VAL A 61 -3.34 4.68 -0.30
CA VAL A 61 -1.91 4.36 -0.16
C VAL A 61 -1.08 5.63 0.02
N ASP A 62 -0.33 5.67 1.12
CA ASP A 62 0.74 6.65 1.38
C ASP A 62 2.10 5.94 1.38
N GLY A 63 2.93 6.24 0.39
CA GLY A 63 4.29 5.74 0.24
C GLY A 63 5.25 6.28 1.30
N GLY A 64 4.98 7.47 1.86
CA GLY A 64 5.84 8.08 2.86
C GLY A 64 7.14 8.68 2.30
N LEU A 65 8.30 8.37 2.87
CA LEU A 65 9.57 8.96 2.46
C LEU A 65 10.50 7.94 1.82
N GLY A 66 11.02 8.26 0.65
CA GLY A 66 12.06 7.52 -0.05
C GLY A 66 11.69 7.34 -1.52
N ASN A 67 12.26 6.36 -2.21
CA ASN A 67 11.92 6.10 -3.61
C ASN A 67 11.08 4.83 -3.67
N ASP A 68 9.77 5.01 -3.74
CA ASP A 68 8.82 3.91 -3.58
C ASP A 68 8.34 3.38 -4.94
N THR A 69 7.91 2.12 -4.94
CA THR A 69 7.21 1.52 -6.07
C THR A 69 5.84 1.06 -5.60
N ILE A 70 4.80 1.72 -6.10
CA ILE A 70 3.43 1.50 -5.67
C ILE A 70 2.59 1.02 -6.84
N PHE A 71 1.91 -0.09 -6.64
CA PHE A 71 0.79 -0.56 -7.45
C PHE A 71 -0.47 -0.35 -6.61
N GLY A 72 -1.42 0.45 -7.11
CA GLY A 72 -2.75 0.59 -6.52
C GLY A 72 -3.46 -0.75 -6.62
N ASP A 73 -3.72 -1.18 -7.84
CA ASP A 73 -4.31 -2.49 -8.08
C ASP A 73 -3.31 -3.67 -8.09
N ASP A 74 -3.85 -4.84 -8.43
CA ASP A 74 -3.07 -6.01 -8.81
C ASP A 74 -2.08 -5.72 -9.96
N LEU A 75 -1.06 -6.58 -10.11
CA LEU A 75 -0.08 -6.46 -11.20
C LEU A 75 -0.67 -6.66 -12.61
N VAL A 76 -1.94 -7.09 -12.69
CA VAL A 76 -2.66 -7.34 -13.92
C VAL A 76 -4.04 -6.73 -13.77
N GLU A 77 -4.36 -5.75 -14.63
CA GLU A 77 -5.68 -5.13 -14.69
C GLU A 77 -6.79 -6.19 -14.76
N GLY A 78 -7.79 -6.02 -13.91
CA GLY A 78 -8.83 -6.99 -13.66
C GLY A 78 -10.21 -6.35 -13.47
N PRO A 79 -11.25 -7.19 -13.34
CA PRO A 79 -12.60 -6.70 -13.04
C PRO A 79 -12.72 -6.14 -11.62
N ASP A 80 -11.73 -6.42 -10.76
CA ASP A 80 -11.70 -6.04 -9.35
C ASP A 80 -10.90 -4.76 -9.11
N ASP A 81 -10.35 -4.13 -10.16
CA ASP A 81 -9.67 -2.83 -10.10
C ASP A 81 -10.62 -1.75 -9.54
N GLY A 82 -10.11 -0.88 -8.68
CA GLY A 82 -10.92 0.16 -8.02
C GLY A 82 -10.48 1.59 -8.34
N ASP A 83 -11.25 2.56 -7.83
CA ASP A 83 -10.83 3.96 -7.85
C ASP A 83 -9.91 4.20 -6.64
N ASP A 84 -8.62 4.46 -6.87
CA ASP A 84 -7.60 4.55 -5.82
C ASP A 84 -7.27 5.99 -5.40
N GLN A 85 -6.67 6.13 -4.22
CA GLN A 85 -6.04 7.38 -3.77
C GLN A 85 -4.60 7.10 -3.34
N ILE A 86 -3.66 7.47 -4.20
CA ILE A 86 -2.24 7.15 -4.01
C ILE A 86 -1.41 8.42 -3.89
N GLN A 87 -0.63 8.50 -2.81
CA GLN A 87 0.40 9.49 -2.62
C GLN A 87 1.75 8.79 -2.47
N GLY A 88 2.70 9.05 -3.39
CA GLY A 88 4.07 8.53 -3.27
C GLY A 88 4.84 9.16 -2.11
N GLY A 89 4.52 10.41 -1.76
CA GLY A 89 5.16 11.13 -0.68
C GLY A 89 6.45 11.80 -1.14
N GLY A 90 7.54 11.64 -0.39
CA GLY A 90 8.78 12.36 -0.60
C GLY A 90 9.88 11.51 -1.22
N GLY A 91 10.19 11.74 -2.48
CA GLY A 91 11.35 11.17 -3.18
C GLY A 91 11.04 11.00 -4.66
N ASN A 92 11.66 10.01 -5.32
CA ASN A 92 11.37 9.71 -6.72
C ASN A 92 10.58 8.40 -6.81
N ASP A 93 9.26 8.54 -6.81
CA ASP A 93 8.35 7.40 -6.73
C ASP A 93 7.93 6.93 -8.12
N THR A 94 7.65 5.63 -8.22
CA THR A 94 7.01 5.01 -9.38
C THR A 94 5.64 4.50 -8.96
N ILE A 95 4.58 5.07 -9.54
CA ILE A 95 3.21 4.73 -9.20
C ILE A 95 2.51 4.18 -10.45
N PHE A 96 1.93 3.01 -10.31
CA PHE A 96 0.97 2.42 -11.24
C PHE A 96 -0.36 2.35 -10.49
N ALA A 97 -1.28 3.26 -10.79
CA ALA A 97 -2.56 3.28 -10.08
C ALA A 97 -3.37 2.03 -10.43
N GLY A 98 -3.58 1.79 -11.73
CA GLY A 98 -4.22 0.56 -12.20
C GLY A 98 -5.40 0.91 -13.10
N GLY A 99 -6.49 0.18 -12.94
CA GLY A 99 -7.78 0.55 -13.50
C GLY A 99 -8.43 1.71 -12.73
N GLY A 100 -9.69 1.99 -13.00
CA GLY A 100 -10.43 2.99 -12.21
C GLY A 100 -10.17 4.47 -12.54
N ASN A 101 -10.64 5.33 -11.65
CA ASN A 101 -10.51 6.79 -11.68
C ASN A 101 -9.75 7.28 -10.44
N ASP A 102 -8.43 7.33 -10.56
CA ASP A 102 -7.48 7.58 -9.46
C ASP A 102 -7.04 9.04 -9.30
#